data_AF-A0A2H5AUL4-F1
#
_entry.id   AF-A0A2H5AUL4-F1
#
_cell.length_a   1.000
_cell.length_b   1.000
_cell.length_c   1.000
_cell.angle_alpha   90.00
_cell.angle_beta   90.00
_cell.angle_gamma   90.00
#
_symmetry.space_group_name_H-M   'P 1'
#
loop_
_entity.id
_entity.type
_entity.pdbx_description
1 polymer ?
#
loop_
_entity_poly.entity_id
_entity_poly.type
_entity_poly.pdbx_seq_one_letter_code
_entity_poly.pdbx_strand_id
1 'polypeptide(L)'
;MSVYRRRAGLVVLMGLVAGGVADCGPNTDAYVALQNAMKTHLTDVDHRPVASVACTPHVHDTTRGDSAHLRCTVVFQDGSSYTAGATIKNQNDGGRHNMPDLYSWDAPPAP
;
A
#
# COMPACT_ATOMS: atom_id res chain seq x y z
N MET A 1 -15.21 -27.13 45.72
CA MET A 1 -15.59 -28.22 44.81
C MET A 1 -16.45 -27.63 43.71
N SER A 2 -15.95 -27.48 42.49
CA SER A 2 -16.78 -27.23 41.30
C SER A 2 -16.17 -28.01 40.15
N VAL A 3 -16.88 -29.09 39.80
CA VAL A 3 -16.65 -29.92 38.63
C VAL A 3 -17.48 -29.30 37.50
N TYR A 4 -16.88 -28.96 36.38
CA TYR A 4 -17.62 -28.79 35.12
C TYR A 4 -17.09 -29.76 34.06
N ARG A 5 -18.02 -30.56 33.55
CA ARG A 5 -17.85 -31.62 32.57
C ARG A 5 -17.67 -31.06 31.16
N ARG A 6 -16.74 -31.70 30.44
CA ARG A 6 -16.77 -32.20 29.04
C ARG A 6 -17.47 -31.35 27.97
N ARG A 7 -16.73 -31.07 26.87
CA ARG A 7 -16.81 -31.73 25.54
C ARG A 7 -15.92 -30.93 24.56
N ALA A 8 -14.89 -31.54 24.01
CA ALA A 8 -14.86 -32.07 22.64
C ALA A 8 -15.07 -30.99 21.57
N GLY A 9 -13.97 -30.57 20.92
CA GLY A 9 -13.96 -29.70 19.76
C GLY A 9 -12.62 -29.82 19.07
N LEU A 10 -12.48 -30.85 18.24
CA LEU A 10 -11.38 -31.02 17.30
C LEU A 10 -11.53 -29.94 16.23
N VAL A 11 -10.66 -28.92 16.23
CA VAL A 11 -10.63 -27.92 15.16
C VAL A 11 -9.43 -28.21 14.27
N VAL A 12 -9.79 -28.59 13.05
CA VAL A 12 -8.96 -28.88 11.89
C VAL A 12 -7.94 -27.74 11.66
N LEU A 13 -6.65 -28.05 11.77
CA LEU A 13 -5.57 -27.21 11.23
C LEU A 13 -5.59 -27.37 9.70
N MET A 14 -6.50 -26.64 9.06
CA MET A 14 -6.51 -26.49 7.60
C MET A 14 -5.38 -25.54 7.24
N GLY A 15 -4.36 -26.08 6.58
CA GLY A 15 -3.29 -25.29 5.99
C GLY A 15 -3.83 -24.32 4.95
N LEU A 16 -3.32 -23.08 4.99
CA LEU A 16 -3.26 -22.20 3.84
C LEU A 16 -1.83 -21.69 3.74
N VAL A 17 -1.12 -22.33 2.81
CA VAL A 17 0.14 -21.86 2.25
C VAL A 17 -0.07 -20.45 1.71
N ALA A 18 0.93 -19.62 1.97
CA ALA A 18 1.24 -18.35 1.33
C ALA A 18 0.59 -18.17 -0.06
N GLY A 19 -0.27 -17.16 -0.16
CA GLY A 19 -0.70 -16.54 -1.40
C GLY A 19 -1.05 -15.11 -1.02
N GLY A 20 -0.33 -14.15 -1.59
CA GLY A 20 -0.36 -12.74 -1.19
C GLY A 20 -1.79 -12.23 -1.00
N VAL A 21 -1.97 -11.43 0.05
CA VAL A 21 -3.12 -10.53 0.12
C VAL A 21 -2.94 -9.55 -1.04
N ALA A 22 -3.49 -9.92 -2.19
CA ALA A 22 -4.01 -8.93 -3.12
C ALA A 22 -5.26 -8.36 -2.43
N ASP A 23 -5.06 -7.49 -1.44
CA ASP A 23 -6.09 -6.54 -1.00
C ASP A 23 -6.26 -5.51 -2.14
N CYS A 24 -6.79 -5.98 -3.26
CA CYS A 24 -7.22 -5.17 -4.39
C CYS A 24 -8.74 -5.28 -4.49
N GLY A 25 -9.44 -4.67 -3.53
CA GLY A 25 -10.82 -4.26 -3.69
C GLY A 25 -10.89 -3.05 -4.63
N PRO A 26 -11.94 -2.91 -5.45
CA PRO A 26 -12.07 -1.79 -6.38
C PRO A 26 -12.34 -0.51 -5.58
N ASN A 27 -11.56 0.54 -5.85
CA ASN A 27 -11.55 1.85 -5.19
C ASN A 27 -10.90 1.90 -3.79
N THR A 28 -9.70 1.33 -3.63
CA THR A 28 -8.79 1.92 -2.64
C THR A 28 -8.41 3.32 -3.15
N ASP A 29 -8.68 4.35 -2.35
CA ASP A 29 -8.29 5.74 -2.59
C ASP A 29 -6.86 5.79 -3.16
N ALA A 30 -6.69 6.40 -4.33
CA ALA A 30 -5.42 6.41 -5.06
C ALA A 30 -4.27 6.97 -4.20
N TYR A 31 -4.59 7.86 -3.26
CA TYR A 31 -3.68 8.36 -2.23
C TYR A 31 -3.17 7.26 -1.29
N VAL A 32 -4.05 6.39 -0.80
CA VAL A 32 -3.70 5.28 0.11
C VAL A 32 -2.91 4.22 -0.64
N ALA A 33 -3.30 3.92 -1.88
CA ALA A 33 -2.60 2.97 -2.73
C ALA A 33 -1.15 3.43 -3.01
N LEU A 34 -0.94 4.71 -3.33
CA LEU A 34 0.41 5.27 -3.50
C LEU A 34 1.26 5.13 -2.23
N GLN A 35 0.73 5.48 -1.06
CA GLN A 35 1.49 5.38 0.20
C GLN A 35 1.89 3.94 0.51
N ASN A 36 1.00 2.98 0.27
CA ASN A 36 1.28 1.57 0.44
C ASN A 36 2.34 1.08 -0.55
N ALA A 37 2.23 1.47 -1.83
CA ALA A 37 3.21 1.13 -2.86
C ALA A 37 4.62 1.65 -2.50
N MET A 38 4.73 2.90 -2.06
CA MET A 38 5.99 3.48 -1.58
C MET A 38 6.53 2.71 -0.37
N LYS A 39 5.69 2.45 0.64
CA LYS A 39 6.09 1.75 1.86
C LYS A 39 6.63 0.35 1.56
N THR A 40 5.91 -0.43 0.74
CA THR A 40 6.29 -1.78 0.34
C THR A 40 7.58 -1.77 -0.48
N HIS A 41 7.67 -0.93 -1.51
CA HIS A 41 8.86 -0.89 -2.35
C HIS A 41 10.12 -0.48 -1.55
N LEU A 42 10.03 0.58 -0.75
CA LEU A 42 11.15 1.04 0.05
C LEU A 42 11.58 0.01 1.11
N THR A 43 10.63 -0.71 1.70
CA THR A 43 10.92 -1.73 2.72
C THR A 43 11.49 -3.01 2.09
N ASP A 44 10.89 -3.48 0.99
CA ASP A 44 11.15 -4.82 0.46
C ASP A 44 12.23 -4.82 -0.65
N VAL A 45 12.31 -3.74 -1.43
CA VAL A 45 13.26 -3.60 -2.56
C VAL A 45 14.48 -2.80 -2.12
N ASP A 46 14.28 -1.61 -1.55
CA ASP A 46 15.41 -0.76 -1.12
C ASP A 46 15.97 -1.17 0.24
N HIS A 47 15.32 -2.12 0.94
CA HIS A 47 15.70 -2.58 2.27
C HIS A 47 15.82 -1.45 3.30
N ARG A 48 14.98 -0.43 3.17
CA ARG A 48 14.88 0.73 4.07
C ARG A 48 13.50 0.75 4.73
N PRO A 49 13.33 0.14 5.92
CA PRO A 49 12.04 0.05 6.58
C PRO A 49 11.39 1.42 6.82
N VAL A 50 10.16 1.58 6.35
CA VAL A 50 9.41 2.84 6.44
C VAL A 50 8.47 2.84 7.65
N ALA A 51 8.57 3.88 8.48
CA ALA A 51 7.66 4.13 9.60
C ALA A 51 6.34 4.75 9.11
N SER A 52 6.41 5.78 8.27
CA SER A 52 5.24 6.45 7.71
C SER A 52 5.51 7.09 6.35
N VAL A 53 4.45 7.25 5.58
CA VAL A 53 4.40 8.06 4.35
C VAL A 53 3.21 9.00 4.48
N ALA A 54 3.37 10.26 4.08
CA ALA A 54 2.28 11.21 3.99
C ALA A 54 2.45 12.04 2.72
N CYS A 55 1.41 12.16 1.90
CA CYS A 55 1.48 12.87 0.63
C CYS A 55 0.56 14.12 0.64
N THR A 56 0.84 15.08 -0.23
CA THR A 56 0.01 16.28 -0.40
C THR A 56 0.06 16.74 -1.86
N PRO A 57 -1.06 17.13 -2.48
CA PRO A 57 -2.43 17.15 -1.94
C PRO A 57 -3.01 15.75 -1.74
N HIS A 58 -4.07 15.63 -0.94
CA HIS A 58 -4.84 14.37 -0.84
C HIS A 58 -5.69 14.23 -2.11
N VAL A 59 -5.52 13.12 -2.83
CA VAL A 59 -6.19 12.88 -4.12
C VAL A 59 -7.04 11.62 -3.97
N HIS A 60 -8.36 11.80 -3.91
CA HIS A 60 -9.29 10.68 -3.74
C HIS A 60 -9.34 9.79 -4.99
N ASP A 61 -9.50 10.44 -6.13
CA ASP A 61 -9.44 9.83 -7.47
C ASP A 61 -8.76 10.81 -8.42
N THR A 62 -7.89 10.29 -9.29
CA THR A 62 -7.42 11.03 -10.46
C THR A 62 -8.49 11.02 -11.53
N THR A 63 -8.72 12.14 -12.22
CA THR A 63 -9.59 12.15 -13.40
C THR A 63 -9.03 11.23 -14.50
N ARG A 64 -9.92 10.71 -15.33
CA ARG A 64 -9.57 9.78 -16.40
C ARG A 64 -8.52 10.38 -17.34
N GLY A 65 -7.43 9.64 -17.59
CA GLY A 65 -6.34 10.08 -18.47
C GLY A 65 -5.47 11.20 -17.90
N ASP A 66 -5.73 11.64 -16.66
CA ASP A 66 -4.93 12.65 -15.99
C ASP A 66 -3.86 12.03 -15.08
N SER A 67 -2.87 12.87 -14.76
CA SER A 67 -1.88 12.58 -13.74
C SER A 67 -2.06 13.53 -12.56
N ALA A 68 -2.06 13.00 -11.34
CA ALA A 68 -1.88 13.81 -10.15
C ALA A 68 -0.41 13.85 -9.75
N HIS A 69 0.08 15.05 -9.45
CA HIS A 69 1.41 15.26 -8.90
C HIS A 69 1.29 15.58 -7.41
N LEU A 70 2.02 14.83 -6.60
CA LEU A 70 2.02 14.91 -5.15
C LEU A 70 3.45 15.13 -4.65
N ARG A 71 3.54 15.63 -3.42
CA ARG A 71 4.77 15.63 -2.64
C ARG A 71 4.57 14.72 -1.44
N CYS A 72 5.41 13.72 -1.29
CA CYS A 72 5.33 12.69 -0.26
C CYS A 72 6.52 12.80 0.70
N THR A 73 6.24 12.97 1.99
CA THR A 73 7.24 12.85 3.05
C THR A 73 7.27 11.41 3.53
N VAL A 74 8.44 10.78 3.45
CA VAL A 74 8.70 9.44 3.95
C VAL A 74 9.57 9.54 5.19
N VAL A 75 9.15 8.87 6.26
CA VAL A 75 9.93 8.72 7.49
C VAL A 75 10.32 7.26 7.63
N PHE A 76 11.62 6.99 7.75
CA PHE A 76 12.17 5.65 7.95
C PHE A 76 12.21 5.29 9.43
N GLN A 77 12.33 3.99 9.73
CA GLN A 77 12.41 3.49 11.11
C GLN A 77 13.68 3.93 11.85
N ASP A 78 14.74 4.31 11.13
CA ASP A 78 15.97 4.87 11.71
C ASP A 78 15.84 6.36 12.09
N GLY A 79 14.68 6.97 11.83
CA GLY A 79 14.39 8.38 12.09
C GLY A 79 14.81 9.33 10.97
N SER A 80 15.50 8.85 9.94
CA SER A 80 15.77 9.64 8.74
C SER A 80 14.47 9.87 7.94
N SER A 81 14.46 10.94 7.15
CA SER A 81 13.32 11.25 6.29
C SER A 81 13.76 11.87 4.99
N TYR A 82 12.93 11.73 3.96
CA TYR A 82 13.10 12.43 2.71
C TYR A 82 11.75 12.83 2.12
N THR A 83 11.79 13.79 1.20
CA THR A 83 10.62 14.25 0.46
C THR A 83 10.77 13.83 -0.99
N ALA A 84 9.79 13.09 -1.51
CA ALA A 84 9.72 12.67 -2.90
C ALA A 84 8.65 13.46 -3.64
N GLY A 85 8.94 13.91 -4.86
CA GLY A 85 7.91 14.12 -5.86
C GLY A 85 7.31 12.77 -6.24
N ALA A 86 5.99 12.67 -6.26
CA ALA A 86 5.27 11.47 -6.62
C ALA A 86 4.22 11.79 -7.69
N THR A 87 3.92 10.81 -8.53
CA THR A 87 2.91 10.91 -9.57
C THR A 87 2.01 9.69 -9.53
N ILE A 88 0.70 9.93 -9.57
CA ILE A 88 -0.33 8.95 -9.82
C ILE A 88 -0.81 9.18 -11.25
N LYS A 89 -0.83 8.16 -12.09
CA LYS A 89 -1.37 8.23 -13.44
C LYS A 89 -2.60 7.33 -13.54
N ASN A 90 -3.74 7.94 -13.85
CA ASN A 90 -4.98 7.20 -14.10
C ASN A 90 -4.85 6.42 -15.41
N GLN A 91 -4.95 5.10 -15.34
CA GLN A 91 -4.88 4.23 -16.52
C GLN A 91 -6.26 3.78 -17.02
N ASN A 92 -7.33 4.24 -16.38
CA ASN A 92 -8.68 4.08 -16.89
C ASN A 92 -8.81 4.90 -18.19
N ASP A 93 -9.23 4.27 -19.27
CA ASP A 93 -9.54 4.91 -20.56
C ASP A 93 -11.05 4.98 -20.83
N GLY A 94 -11.86 4.36 -19.96
CA GLY A 94 -13.30 4.24 -20.10
C GLY A 94 -13.83 3.11 -20.93
N GLY A 95 -12.96 2.18 -21.32
CA GLY A 95 -13.35 0.91 -21.88
C GLY A 95 -13.91 -0.06 -20.83
N ARG A 96 -14.17 -1.30 -21.27
CA ARG A 96 -14.62 -2.41 -20.41
C ARG A 96 -13.55 -2.92 -19.43
N HIS A 97 -12.34 -2.37 -19.49
CA HIS A 97 -11.18 -2.81 -18.72
C HIS A 97 -10.60 -1.63 -17.93
N ASN A 98 -10.94 -1.55 -16.64
CA ASN A 98 -10.23 -0.67 -15.72
C ASN A 98 -8.83 -1.24 -15.49
N MET A 99 -7.79 -0.58 -16.02
CA MET A 99 -6.42 -0.86 -15.62
C MET A 99 -6.11 -0.20 -14.27
N PRO A 100 -5.25 -0.82 -13.43
CA PRO A 100 -4.80 -0.19 -12.19
C PRO A 100 -3.96 1.06 -12.49
N ASP A 101 -4.04 2.05 -11.60
CA ASP A 101 -3.23 3.26 -11.69
C ASP A 101 -1.73 2.94 -11.64
N LEU A 102 -0.94 3.76 -12.34
CA LEU A 102 0.52 3.70 -12.25
C LEU A 102 1.03 4.72 -11.23
N TYR A 103 2.01 4.30 -10.45
CA TYR A 103 2.66 5.11 -9.42
C TYR A 103 4.15 5.26 -9.73
N SER A 104 4.68 6.46 -9.53
CA SER A 104 6.12 6.73 -9.60
C SER A 104 6.51 7.79 -8.58
N TRP A 105 7.73 7.72 -8.05
CA TRP A 105 8.25 8.72 -7.11
C TRP A 105 9.77 8.85 -7.21
N ASP A 106 10.30 9.96 -6.70
CA ASP A 106 11.74 10.19 -6.61
C ASP A 106 12.41 9.18 -5.67
N ALA A 107 13.53 8.62 -6.11
CA ALA A 107 14.30 7.68 -5.32
C ALA A 107 14.82 8.34 -4.02
N PRO A 108 14.93 7.57 -2.92
CA PRO A 108 15.54 8.09 -1.70
C PRO A 108 17.02 8.45 -1.95
N PRO A 109 17.57 9.46 -1.27
CA PRO A 109 19.00 9.75 -1.33
C PRO A 109 19.80 8.56 -0.80
N ALA A 110 21.03 8.43 -1.30
CA ALA A 110 21.97 7.43 -0.81
C ALA A 110 22.16 7.56 0.72
N PRO A 111 22.31 6.45 1.46
CA PRO A 111 22.60 6.47 2.89
C PRO A 111 23.88 7.24 3.25
#